data_AF-A0A9D7BA38-F1
#
_entry.id   AF-A0A9D7BA38-F1
#
_cell.length_a   1.000
_cell.length_b   1.000
_cell.length_c   1.000
_cell.angle_alpha   90.00
_cell.angle_beta   90.00
_cell.angle_gamma   90.00
#
_symmetry.space_group_name_H-M   'P 1'
#
loop_
_entity.id
_entity.type
_entity.pdbx_description
1 polymer ?
#
loop_
_entity_poly.entity_id
_entity_poly.type
_entity_poly.pdbx_seq_one_letter_code
_entity_poly.pdbx_strand_id
1 'polypeptide(L)'
;MPCALTWRLRLPEFSFDEATTEGKYIQFFEQAFEWEQMTYLFYPYYWARKKEWVNILQRDENDPLFMKFMQAGAARVQVPVRNEYVKAVLHYLNTGGEIWNGEDVPMPDDPMYVSIVEEIMEADGYFEGGEVEGEP
;
A
#
# COMPACT_ATOMS: atom_id res chain seq x y z
N MET A 1 35.93 4.10 -41.94
CA MET A 1 34.50 4.41 -41.68
C MET A 1 34.04 3.51 -40.53
N PRO A 2 34.12 3.94 -39.26
CA PRO A 2 33.62 3.11 -38.18
C PRO A 2 32.10 3.27 -38.06
N CYS A 3 31.42 2.13 -38.14
CA CYS A 3 30.01 1.93 -37.88
C CYS A 3 29.73 2.20 -36.40
N ALA A 4 29.03 3.31 -36.10
CA ALA A 4 28.62 3.63 -34.74
C ALA A 4 27.42 2.76 -34.35
N LEU A 5 27.71 1.66 -33.65
CA LEU A 5 26.75 0.88 -32.88
C LEU A 5 26.14 1.77 -31.79
N THR A 6 24.92 2.27 -32.01
CA THR A 6 24.15 3.00 -31.01
C THR A 6 23.43 2.00 -30.10
N TRP A 7 24.13 1.54 -29.07
CA TRP A 7 23.50 0.84 -27.95
C TRP A 7 22.64 1.84 -27.16
N ARG A 8 21.36 1.98 -27.53
CA ARG A 8 20.37 2.58 -26.63
C ARG A 8 20.17 1.61 -25.46
N LEU A 9 20.92 1.82 -24.37
CA LEU A 9 20.48 1.43 -23.04
C LEU A 9 19.10 2.05 -22.81
N ARG A 10 18.04 1.25 -22.95
CA ARG A 10 16.71 1.63 -22.47
C ARG A 10 16.75 1.43 -20.95
N LEU A 11 17.35 2.40 -20.25
CA LEU A 11 17.24 2.49 -18.80
C LEU A 11 15.75 2.59 -18.46
N PRO A 12 15.28 1.95 -17.37
CA PRO A 12 13.95 2.21 -16.85
C PRO A 12 13.83 3.72 -16.62
N GLU A 13 12.95 4.39 -17.36
CA GLU A 13 12.74 5.83 -17.30
C GLU A 13 11.44 6.10 -16.56
N PHE A 14 11.47 7.05 -15.63
CA PHE A 14 10.29 7.44 -14.86
C PHE A 14 9.38 8.31 -15.72
N SER A 15 8.12 7.91 -15.86
CA SER A 15 7.10 8.67 -16.57
C SER A 15 6.31 9.52 -15.57
N PHE A 16 6.46 10.85 -15.63
CA PHE A 16 5.77 11.77 -14.71
C PHE A 16 4.23 11.76 -14.89
N ASP A 17 3.75 11.67 -16.13
CA ASP A 17 2.31 11.67 -16.44
C ASP A 17 1.60 10.41 -15.91
N GLU A 18 2.25 9.25 -16.07
CA GLU A 18 1.76 7.97 -15.56
C GLU A 18 1.80 7.98 -14.02
N ALA A 19 2.93 8.39 -13.43
CA ALA A 19 3.08 8.46 -11.98
C ALA A 19 2.09 9.42 -11.32
N THR A 20 1.71 10.52 -11.97
CA THR A 20 0.69 11.45 -11.44
C THR A 20 -0.70 10.81 -11.44
N THR A 21 -0.99 10.00 -12.44
CA THR A 21 -2.28 9.31 -12.55
C THR A 21 -2.37 8.17 -11.53
N GLU A 22 -1.33 7.34 -11.45
CA GLU A 22 -1.24 6.24 -10.48
C GLU A 22 -1.15 6.75 -9.04
N GLY A 23 -0.44 7.86 -8.83
CA GLY A 23 -0.24 8.47 -7.52
C GLY A 23 -1.55 8.83 -6.82
N LYS A 24 -2.60 9.23 -7.56
CA LYS A 24 -3.94 9.49 -6.99
C LYS A 24 -4.58 8.24 -6.42
N TYR A 25 -4.44 7.10 -7.11
CA TYR A 25 -4.95 5.82 -6.62
C TYR A 25 -4.14 5.35 -5.41
N ILE A 26 -2.81 5.44 -5.50
CA ILE A 26 -1.91 5.04 -4.41
C ILE A 26 -2.24 5.85 -3.15
N GLN A 27 -2.33 7.17 -3.26
CA GLN A 27 -2.67 8.04 -2.14
C GLN A 27 -4.04 7.68 -1.54
N PHE A 28 -5.05 7.47 -2.39
CA PHE A 28 -6.38 7.08 -1.92
C PHE A 28 -6.36 5.77 -1.12
N PHE A 29 -5.67 4.74 -1.60
CA PHE A 29 -5.58 3.45 -0.90
C PHE A 29 -4.73 3.52 0.36
N GLU A 30 -3.66 4.31 0.35
CA GLU A 30 -2.82 4.51 1.53
C GLU A 30 -3.62 5.17 2.66
N GLN A 31 -4.40 6.19 2.33
CA GLN A 31 -5.19 6.93 3.31
C GLN A 31 -6.46 6.18 3.71
N ALA A 32 -7.11 5.45 2.80
CA ALA A 32 -8.40 4.83 3.07
C ALA A 32 -8.32 3.61 4.02
N PHE A 33 -7.19 2.90 4.04
CA PHE A 33 -7.04 1.66 4.80
C PHE A 33 -6.10 1.84 5.98
N GLU A 34 -6.35 1.08 7.05
CA GLU A 34 -5.46 1.00 8.20
C GLU A 34 -4.48 -0.16 8.00
N TRP A 35 -3.44 0.07 7.21
CA TRP A 35 -2.46 -0.97 6.85
C TRP A 35 -1.75 -1.56 8.06
N GLU A 36 -1.48 -0.75 9.08
CA GLU A 36 -0.82 -1.21 10.31
C GLU A 36 -1.67 -2.22 11.10
N GLN A 37 -3.00 -2.15 10.98
CA GLN A 37 -3.94 -3.04 11.67
C GLN A 37 -4.40 -4.21 10.77
N MET A 38 -3.74 -4.42 9.63
CA MET A 38 -4.08 -5.54 8.75
C MET A 38 -3.73 -6.88 9.41
N THR A 39 -4.62 -7.86 9.24
CA THR A 39 -4.37 -9.23 9.71
C THR A 39 -4.43 -10.20 8.54
N TYR A 40 -3.53 -11.18 8.54
CA TYR A 40 -3.50 -12.22 7.51
C TYR A 40 -3.42 -13.62 8.12
N LEU A 41 -3.94 -14.60 7.39
CA LEU A 41 -3.84 -16.02 7.72
C LEU A 41 -3.54 -16.82 6.45
N PHE A 42 -2.49 -17.63 6.51
CA PHE A 42 -2.09 -18.49 5.41
C PHE A 42 -2.66 -19.88 5.57
N TYR A 43 -3.41 -20.33 4.55
CA TYR A 43 -3.89 -21.70 4.48
C TYR A 43 -2.84 -22.60 3.83
N PRO A 44 -2.71 -23.87 4.27
CA PRO A 44 -1.67 -24.73 3.74
C PRO A 44 -1.84 -25.05 2.23
N TYR A 45 -0.79 -25.58 1.63
CA TYR A 45 -0.65 -25.85 0.18
C TYR A 45 -1.81 -26.65 -0.45
N TYR A 46 -2.54 -27.48 0.29
CA TYR A 46 -3.61 -28.29 -0.27
C TYR A 46 -4.84 -27.49 -0.74
N TRP A 47 -4.95 -26.22 -0.36
CA TRP A 47 -5.94 -25.28 -0.90
C TRP A 47 -5.53 -24.69 -2.27
N ALA A 48 -4.28 -24.84 -2.70
CA ALA A 48 -3.85 -24.46 -4.03
C ALA A 48 -4.26 -25.49 -5.09
N ARG A 49 -4.11 -25.10 -6.36
CA ARG A 49 -4.29 -25.99 -7.51
C ARG A 49 -3.35 -27.21 -7.39
N LYS A 50 -3.91 -28.43 -7.48
CA LYS A 50 -3.19 -29.71 -7.34
C LYS A 50 -1.88 -29.80 -8.14
N LYS A 51 -1.88 -29.27 -9.37
CA LYS A 51 -0.70 -29.25 -10.25
C LYS A 51 0.51 -28.51 -9.67
N GLU A 52 0.28 -27.57 -8.74
CA GLU A 52 1.32 -26.74 -8.14
C GLU A 52 1.86 -27.29 -6.82
N TRP A 53 1.26 -28.34 -6.24
CA TRP A 53 1.62 -28.80 -4.88
C TRP A 53 3.10 -29.18 -4.76
N VAL A 54 3.65 -29.88 -5.77
CA VAL A 54 5.07 -30.25 -5.79
C VAL A 54 5.95 -29.01 -5.81
N ASN A 55 5.61 -28.03 -6.66
CA ASN A 55 6.36 -26.78 -6.78
C ASN A 55 6.31 -25.98 -5.47
N ILE A 56 5.13 -25.88 -4.83
CA ILE A 56 4.92 -25.15 -3.58
C ILE A 56 5.73 -25.77 -2.44
N LEU A 57 5.72 -27.09 -2.30
CA LEU A 57 6.46 -27.82 -1.26
C LEU A 57 7.98 -27.77 -1.44
N GLN A 58 8.46 -27.57 -2.67
CA GLN A 58 9.90 -27.44 -2.97
C GLN A 58 10.45 -26.03 -2.75
N ARG A 59 9.59 -25.05 -2.43
CA ARG A 59 10.06 -23.69 -2.13
C ARG A 59 10.73 -23.66 -0.78
N ASP A 60 12.01 -23.28 -0.81
CA ASP A 60 12.85 -23.09 0.36
C ASP A 60 13.36 -21.64 0.33
N GLU A 61 13.07 -20.90 1.38
CA GLU A 61 13.36 -19.48 1.51
C GLU A 61 13.95 -19.22 2.89
N ASN A 62 14.89 -18.28 2.98
CA ASN A 62 15.62 -18.02 4.22
C ASN A 62 14.73 -17.40 5.32
N ASP A 63 13.69 -16.63 4.95
CA ASP A 63 12.75 -16.03 5.91
C ASP A 63 11.56 -16.98 6.17
N PRO A 64 11.37 -17.47 7.41
CA PRO A 64 10.26 -18.35 7.76
C PRO A 64 8.87 -17.77 7.48
N LEU A 65 8.68 -16.44 7.59
CA LEU A 65 7.39 -15.82 7.33
C LEU A 65 7.09 -15.82 5.84
N PHE A 66 8.04 -15.33 5.05
CA PHE A 66 7.93 -15.34 3.59
C PHE A 66 7.80 -16.77 3.03
N MET A 67 8.54 -17.74 3.59
CA MET A 67 8.40 -19.15 3.24
C MET A 67 6.97 -19.66 3.47
N LYS A 68 6.36 -19.34 4.62
CA LYS A 68 4.96 -19.72 4.92
C LYS A 68 3.98 -19.13 3.91
N PHE A 69 4.19 -17.88 3.48
CA PHE A 69 3.39 -17.26 2.43
C PHE A 69 3.56 -17.98 1.08
N MET A 70 4.81 -18.27 0.69
CA MET A 70 5.12 -18.93 -0.57
C MET A 70 4.64 -20.39 -0.62
N GLN A 71 4.56 -21.04 0.54
CA GLN A 71 4.03 -22.40 0.70
C GLN A 71 2.49 -22.43 0.89
N ALA A 72 1.85 -21.27 1.04
CA ALA A 72 0.41 -21.19 1.24
C ALA A 72 -0.35 -21.54 -0.05
N GLY A 73 -1.46 -22.25 0.09
CA GLY A 73 -2.36 -22.54 -1.02
C GLY A 73 -3.36 -21.42 -1.27
N ALA A 74 -3.72 -20.70 -0.22
CA ALA A 74 -4.61 -19.54 -0.21
C ALA A 74 -4.27 -18.66 1.00
N ALA A 75 -4.65 -17.39 0.96
CA ALA A 75 -4.51 -16.47 2.08
C ALA A 75 -5.84 -15.80 2.37
N ARG A 76 -6.16 -15.63 3.65
CA ARG A 76 -7.23 -14.73 4.11
C ARG A 76 -6.57 -13.47 4.61
N VAL A 77 -6.98 -12.33 4.07
CA VAL A 77 -6.51 -11.01 4.51
C VAL A 77 -7.72 -10.21 4.96
N GLN A 78 -7.60 -9.58 6.12
CA GLN A 78 -8.57 -8.62 6.64
C GLN A 78 -7.86 -7.27 6.69
N VAL A 79 -8.35 -6.33 5.90
CA VAL A 79 -7.86 -4.95 5.86
C VAL A 79 -8.97 -4.03 6.37
N PRO A 80 -8.79 -3.38 7.52
CA PRO A 80 -9.75 -2.40 8.03
C PRO A 80 -9.74 -1.12 7.19
N VAL A 81 -10.92 -0.52 7.02
CA VAL A 81 -11.11 0.76 6.33
C VAL A 81 -11.28 1.84 7.39
N ARG A 82 -10.61 2.98 7.24
CA ARG A 82 -10.81 4.14 8.10
C ARG A 82 -12.24 4.63 7.99
N ASN A 83 -12.88 4.95 9.12
CA ASN A 83 -14.31 5.29 9.16
C ASN A 83 -14.71 6.42 8.19
N GLU A 84 -13.81 7.38 8.01
CA GLU A 84 -13.93 8.56 7.16
C GLU A 84 -14.00 8.21 5.67
N TYR A 85 -13.32 7.12 5.28
CA TYR A 85 -13.20 6.66 3.91
C TYR A 85 -14.21 5.57 3.54
N VAL A 86 -15.07 5.14 4.46
CA VAL A 86 -16.05 4.06 4.22
C VAL A 86 -16.95 4.37 3.01
N LYS A 87 -17.46 5.60 2.91
CA LYS A 87 -18.32 6.01 1.78
C LYS A 87 -17.56 6.04 0.47
N ALA A 88 -16.33 6.54 0.49
CA ALA A 88 -15.49 6.65 -0.69
C ALA A 88 -15.07 5.27 -1.23
N VAL A 89 -14.69 4.35 -0.33
CA VAL A 89 -14.38 2.95 -0.69
C VAL A 89 -15.62 2.21 -1.19
N LEU A 90 -16.78 2.41 -0.56
CA LEU A 90 -18.02 1.80 -1.03
C LEU A 90 -18.39 2.30 -2.44
N HIS A 91 -18.19 3.59 -2.71
CA HIS A 91 -18.36 4.13 -4.05
C HIS A 91 -17.42 3.46 -5.05
N TYR A 92 -16.11 3.40 -4.74
CA TYR A 92 -15.10 2.75 -5.58
C TYR A 92 -15.47 1.30 -5.94
N LEU A 93 -15.98 0.53 -4.98
CA LEU A 93 -16.43 -0.85 -5.18
C LEU A 93 -17.68 -0.94 -6.07
N ASN A 94 -18.61 0.01 -5.94
CA ASN A 94 -19.86 0.01 -6.70
C ASN A 94 -19.70 0.52 -8.14
N THR A 95 -18.79 1.47 -8.38
CA THR A 95 -18.51 2.00 -9.72
C THR A 95 -17.52 1.14 -10.50
N GLY A 96 -16.87 0.17 -9.83
CA GLY A 96 -15.93 -0.73 -10.47
C GLY A 96 -14.56 -0.11 -10.73
N GLY A 97 -14.16 0.89 -9.92
CA GLY A 97 -12.81 1.43 -9.95
C GLY A 97 -12.70 2.96 -9.97
N GLU A 98 -13.80 3.70 -9.86
CA GLU A 98 -13.73 5.17 -9.88
C GLU A 98 -13.49 5.71 -8.46
N ILE A 99 -12.42 6.49 -8.30
CA ILE A 99 -12.17 7.21 -7.04
C ILE A 99 -13.21 8.32 -6.92
N TRP A 100 -13.82 8.43 -5.75
CA TRP A 100 -14.76 9.50 -5.43
C TRP A 100 -14.02 10.86 -5.44
N ASN A 101 -14.27 11.68 -6.47
CA ASN A 101 -13.60 12.98 -6.68
C ASN A 101 -14.29 14.17 -5.98
N GLY A 102 -15.12 13.92 -4.96
CA GLY A 102 -15.55 14.95 -4.02
C GLY A 102 -16.60 15.94 -4.50
N GLU A 103 -17.86 15.51 -4.51
CA GLU A 103 -18.91 16.41 -4.01
C GLU A 103 -19.12 16.24 -2.48
N ASP A 104 -18.25 15.47 -1.82
CA ASP A 104 -17.72 15.77 -0.49
C ASP A 104 -16.58 14.78 -0.15
N VAL A 105 -15.36 15.31 -0.08
CA VAL A 105 -14.14 14.76 0.52
C VAL A 105 -13.51 15.94 1.27
N PRO A 106 -13.14 15.79 2.56
CA PRO A 106 -12.84 16.92 3.44
C PRO A 106 -11.74 17.83 2.88
N MET A 107 -12.00 19.14 2.90
CA MET A 107 -11.04 20.16 2.51
C MET A 107 -9.98 20.39 3.61
N PRO A 108 -8.83 21.05 3.35
CA PRO A 108 -7.81 21.34 4.37
C PRO A 108 -8.26 22.23 5.54
N ASP A 109 -9.45 22.82 5.46
CA ASP A 109 -10.15 23.55 6.53
C ASP A 109 -11.25 22.71 7.20
N ASP A 110 -11.41 21.46 6.79
CA ASP A 110 -12.37 20.50 7.32
C ASP A 110 -11.73 19.74 8.52
N PRO A 111 -12.43 19.63 9.65
CA PRO A 111 -11.94 18.93 10.85
C PRO A 111 -11.51 17.46 10.68
N MET A 112 -11.69 16.88 9.49
CA MET A 112 -11.31 15.51 9.12
C MET A 112 -9.98 15.41 8.34
N TYR A 113 -9.28 16.52 8.05
CA TYR A 113 -7.95 16.49 7.44
C TYR A 113 -6.89 16.14 8.50
N VAL A 114 -6.39 14.90 8.50
CA VAL A 114 -5.17 14.55 9.24
C VAL A 114 -3.97 14.91 8.37
N SER A 115 -3.16 15.86 8.83
CA SER A 115 -1.99 16.29 8.08
C SER A 115 -0.89 15.20 8.13
N ILE A 116 -0.19 14.99 7.01
CA ILE A 116 1.00 14.10 6.96
C ILE A 116 2.05 14.50 8.03
N VAL A 117 2.02 15.77 8.46
CA VAL A 117 2.90 16.31 9.51
C VAL A 117 2.51 15.79 10.90
N GLU A 118 1.21 15.73 11.21
CA GLU A 118 0.72 15.14 12.47
C GLU A 118 1.04 13.64 12.56
N GLU A 119 0.93 12.90 11.45
CA GLU A 119 1.28 11.48 11.42
C GLU A 119 2.78 11.26 11.71
N ILE A 120 3.66 12.09 11.14
CA ILE A 120 5.10 12.04 11.44
C ILE A 120 5.38 12.40 12.90
N MET A 121 4.68 13.40 13.45
CA MET A 121 4.83 13.82 14.85
C MET A 121 4.31 12.78 15.86
N GLU A 122 3.23 12.07 15.53
CA GLU A 122 2.64 11.02 16.36
C GLU A 122 3.50 9.74 16.32
N ALA A 123 4.08 9.42 15.15
CA ALA A 123 5.06 8.34 15.02
C ALA A 123 6.37 8.62 15.78
N ASP A 124 6.79 9.89 15.88
CA ASP A 124 7.98 10.33 16.64
C ASP A 124 7.71 10.49 18.16
N GLY A 125 6.51 10.18 18.64
CA GLY A 125 6.20 10.06 20.07
C GLY A 125 6.15 11.38 20.85
N TYR A 126 5.83 12.50 20.19
CA TYR A 126 5.61 13.77 20.89
C TYR A 126 4.22 13.78 21.55
N PHE A 127 4.18 13.34 22.81
CA PHE A 127 3.03 13.57 23.68
C PHE A 127 2.92 15.09 23.97
N GLU A 128 1.73 15.68 23.83
CA GLU A 128 1.46 17.05 24.27
C GLU A 128 1.89 17.22 25.74
N GLY A 129 2.99 17.95 25.97
CA GLY A 129 3.54 18.23 27.30
C GLY A 129 5.06 18.11 27.46
N GLY A 130 5.83 17.73 26.43
CA GLY A 130 7.30 17.74 26.50
C GLY A 130 7.90 19.13 26.30
N GLU A 131 8.53 19.70 27.33
CA GLU A 131 9.36 20.91 27.19
C GLU A 131 10.57 20.63 26.29
N VAL A 132 10.81 21.53 25.33
CA VAL A 132 11.95 21.47 24.40
C VAL A 132 13.21 21.92 25.16
N GLU A 133 14.05 20.98 25.57
CA GLU A 133 15.35 21.31 26.17
C GLU A 133 16.42 21.47 25.08
N GLY A 134 16.73 22.73 24.75
CA GLY A 134 17.84 23.07 23.85
C GLY A 134 17.68 24.44 23.21
N GLU A 135 18.29 25.46 23.80
CA GLU A 135 18.51 26.76 23.14
C GLU A 135 19.78 26.71 22.24
N PRO A 136 19.85 27.55 21.18
CA PRO A 136 20.58 27.29 19.93
C PRO A 136 22.11 27.23 20.02
#